data_AF-A0A7V3P0B6-F1
#
_entry.id   AF-A0A7V3P0B6-F1
#
_cell.length_a   1.000
_cell.length_b   1.000
_cell.length_c   1.000
_cell.angle_alpha   90.00
_cell.angle_beta   90.00
_cell.angle_gamma   90.00
#
_symmetry.space_group_name_H-M   'P 1'
#
loop_
_entity.id
_entity.type
_entity.pdbx_description
1 polymer ?
#
loop_
_entity_poly.entity_id
_entity_poly.type
_entity_poly.pdbx_seq_one_letter_code
_entity_poly.pdbx_strand_id
1 'polypeptide(L)'
;MKKGIIYLIGAGPGDPGLITIKGMACLQKADVVIYDYLANEDLLSEAKEGAELIYVGKKGGEHTLPQREINLLMIQKAQEGRIVARLKGGDPFIFGRGGEEAEALAQAGIPFQIIPGVTSAIAGPAYAGIPLTHREYTSSVAFITGHEDPQKE
;
A
#
# COMPACT_ATOMS: atom_id res chain seq x y z
N MET A 1 18.02 18.64 -10.59
CA MET A 1 17.76 18.37 -9.15
C MET A 1 17.66 16.86 -8.97
N LYS A 2 18.09 16.31 -7.82
CA LYS A 2 18.05 14.87 -7.56
C LYS A 2 16.60 14.47 -7.27
N LYS A 3 16.03 13.53 -8.04
CA LYS A 3 14.69 12.99 -7.78
C LYS A 3 14.70 12.20 -6.46
N GLY A 4 13.61 12.30 -5.71
CA GLY A 4 13.31 11.49 -4.56
C GLY A 4 13.00 10.03 -4.93
N ILE A 5 12.60 9.24 -3.94
CA ILE A 5 12.24 7.83 -4.11
C ILE A 5 10.88 7.56 -3.48
N ILE A 6 10.10 6.70 -4.11
CA ILE A 6 8.81 6.23 -3.60
C ILE A 6 8.93 4.79 -3.12
N TYR A 7 8.44 4.51 -1.92
CA TYR A 7 8.24 3.17 -1.40
C TYR A 7 6.74 2.85 -1.44
N LEU A 8 6.32 1.88 -2.26
CA LEU A 8 4.97 1.32 -2.24
C LEU A 8 4.96 0.20 -1.18
N ILE A 9 4.43 0.49 0.01
CA ILE A 9 4.58 -0.35 1.21
C ILE A 9 3.27 -1.06 1.53
N GLY A 10 3.33 -2.39 1.64
CA GLY A 10 2.27 -3.18 2.25
C GLY A 10 2.29 -3.04 3.77
N ALA A 11 1.25 -2.45 4.33
CA ALA A 11 1.09 -2.18 5.76
C ALA A 11 0.71 -3.43 6.57
N GLY A 12 0.31 -4.52 5.89
CA GLY A 12 -0.33 -5.65 6.55
C GLY A 12 -1.85 -5.45 6.74
N PRO A 13 -2.54 -6.42 7.36
CA PRO A 13 -4.00 -6.47 7.42
C PRO A 13 -4.63 -5.57 8.50
N GLY A 14 -3.82 -4.92 9.35
CA GLY A 14 -4.29 -4.06 10.43
C GLY A 14 -3.36 -4.07 11.65
N ASP A 15 -2.95 -5.25 12.12
CA ASP A 15 -1.99 -5.39 13.22
C ASP A 15 -0.62 -4.79 12.81
N PRO A 16 -0.12 -3.75 13.52
CA PRO A 16 1.18 -3.14 13.23
C PRO A 16 2.34 -4.14 13.27
N GLY A 17 2.24 -5.22 14.06
CA GLY A 17 3.26 -6.28 14.14
C GLY A 17 3.40 -7.11 12.86
N LEU A 18 2.48 -6.96 11.90
CA LEU A 18 2.52 -7.65 10.61
C LEU A 18 3.13 -6.80 9.48
N ILE A 19 3.55 -5.57 9.75
CA ILE A 19 4.39 -4.83 8.82
C ILE A 19 5.77 -5.51 8.73
N THR A 20 6.35 -5.55 7.52
CA THR A 20 7.70 -6.11 7.38
C THR A 20 8.76 -5.17 7.97
N ILE A 21 9.89 -5.74 8.42
CA ILE A 21 11.05 -4.95 8.89
C ILE A 21 11.47 -3.91 7.84
N LYS A 22 11.46 -4.29 6.56
CA LYS A 22 11.78 -3.37 5.45
C LYS A 22 10.71 -2.28 5.29
N GLY A 23 9.43 -2.61 5.43
CA GLY A 23 8.33 -1.66 5.39
C GLY A 23 8.46 -0.60 6.48
N MET A 24 8.69 -1.03 7.72
CA MET A 24 8.90 -0.12 8.85
C MET A 24 10.12 0.78 8.64
N ALA A 25 11.25 0.21 8.24
CA ALA A 25 12.47 0.97 8.00
C ALA A 25 12.35 2.00 6.86
N CYS A 26 11.47 1.76 5.88
CA CYS A 26 11.15 2.71 4.82
C CYS A 26 10.21 3.81 5.31
N LEU A 27 9.20 3.46 6.11
CA LEU A 27 8.23 4.39 6.71
C LEU A 27 8.91 5.41 7.64
N GLN A 28 9.79 4.93 8.53
CA GLN A 28 10.56 5.75 9.47
C GLN A 28 11.53 6.74 8.78
N LYS A 29 11.79 6.57 7.47
CA LYS A 29 12.65 7.47 6.68
C LYS A 29 11.87 8.44 5.80
N ALA A 30 10.56 8.28 5.69
CA ALA A 30 9.75 9.03 4.75
C ALA A 30 9.60 10.49 5.19
N ASP A 31 9.78 11.42 4.26
CA ASP A 31 9.45 12.83 4.46
C ASP A 31 7.95 13.09 4.22
N VAL A 32 7.28 12.21 3.46
CA VAL A 32 5.85 12.26 3.16
C VAL A 32 5.27 10.85 3.24
N VAL A 33 4.17 10.68 3.97
CA VAL A 33 3.40 9.43 4.03
C VAL A 33 2.05 9.64 3.37
N ILE A 34 1.80 8.95 2.26
CA ILE A 34 0.53 8.95 1.54
C ILE A 34 -0.22 7.66 1.88
N TYR A 35 -1.38 7.75 2.49
CA TYR A 35 -2.09 6.60 3.04
C TYR A 35 -3.59 6.65 2.76
N ASP A 36 -4.22 5.49 2.69
CA ASP A 36 -5.68 5.37 2.57
C ASP A 36 -6.30 4.86 3.88
N TYR A 37 -7.61 4.60 3.85
CA TYR A 37 -8.41 4.24 5.03
C TYR A 37 -7.87 3.01 5.79
N LEU A 38 -7.13 2.12 5.13
CA LEU A 38 -6.64 0.89 5.73
C LEU A 38 -5.34 1.07 6.51
N ALA A 39 -4.76 2.27 6.56
CA ALA A 39 -3.58 2.52 7.37
C ALA A 39 -3.94 2.67 8.85
N ASN A 40 -3.31 1.85 9.68
CA ASN A 40 -3.42 1.92 11.14
C ASN A 40 -2.72 3.20 11.66
N GLU A 41 -3.37 3.95 12.56
CA GLU A 41 -2.81 5.14 13.20
C GLU A 41 -1.49 4.86 13.92
N ASP A 42 -1.33 3.66 14.51
CA ASP A 42 -0.08 3.23 15.16
C ASP A 42 1.08 3.21 14.16
N LEU A 43 0.86 2.76 12.92
CA LEU A 43 1.88 2.79 11.88
C LEU A 43 2.18 4.22 11.43
N LEU A 44 1.18 5.09 11.36
CA LEU A 44 1.41 6.50 11.00
C LEU A 44 2.27 7.22 12.04
N SER A 45 2.17 6.81 13.32
CA SER A 45 2.98 7.36 14.41
C SER A 45 4.47 7.00 14.32
N GLU A 46 4.81 5.95 13.57
CA GLU A 46 6.19 5.52 13.29
C GLU A 46 6.86 6.33 12.17
N ALA A 47 6.12 7.22 11.50
CA ALA A 47 6.72 8.12 10.51
C ALA A 47 7.78 9.02 11.16
N LYS A 48 8.76 9.44 10.37
CA LYS A 48 9.78 10.41 10.79
C LYS A 48 9.11 11.65 11.39
N GLU A 49 9.70 12.20 12.46
CA GLU A 49 9.24 13.47 13.03
C GLU A 49 9.19 14.58 11.97
N GLY A 50 8.04 15.26 11.88
CA GLY A 50 7.79 16.30 10.89
C GLY A 50 7.45 15.77 9.49
N ALA A 51 7.25 14.46 9.30
CA ALA A 51 6.74 13.92 8.05
C ALA A 51 5.34 14.47 7.71
N GLU A 52 5.13 14.81 6.44
CA GLU A 52 3.83 15.24 5.96
C GLU A 52 2.91 14.02 5.78
N LEU A 53 1.81 13.96 6.50
CA LEU A 53 0.83 12.87 6.41
C LEU A 53 -0.32 13.30 5.47
N ILE A 54 -0.53 12.56 4.38
CA ILE A 54 -1.55 12.87 3.36
C ILE A 54 -2.51 11.69 3.23
N TYR A 55 -3.75 11.90 3.67
CA TYR A 55 -4.83 10.95 3.51
C TYR A 55 -5.43 11.02 2.10
N VAL A 56 -5.56 9.87 1.42
CA VAL A 56 -6.12 9.75 0.06
C VAL A 56 -7.29 8.76 -0.02
N GLY A 57 -7.79 8.27 1.12
CA GLY A 57 -8.87 7.28 1.18
C GLY A 57 -10.29 7.88 1.11
N LYS A 58 -11.29 7.00 1.03
CA LYS A 58 -12.72 7.36 1.14
C LYS A 58 -13.10 7.60 2.60
N LYS A 59 -13.50 8.81 2.97
CA LYS A 59 -14.30 9.04 4.19
C LYS A 59 -15.76 9.07 3.74
N GLY A 60 -16.62 8.24 4.35
CA GLY A 60 -17.99 7.99 3.89
C GLY A 60 -18.73 9.24 3.40
N GLY A 61 -18.96 9.31 2.09
CA GLY A 61 -19.73 10.38 1.43
C GLY A 61 -18.90 11.47 0.71
N GLU A 62 -17.60 11.60 0.95
CA GLU A 62 -16.78 12.66 0.34
C GLU A 62 -15.90 12.19 -0.83
N HIS A 63 -15.58 13.15 -1.70
CA HIS A 63 -14.85 12.99 -2.97
C HIS A 63 -13.59 12.15 -2.80
N THR A 64 -13.57 10.98 -3.44
CA THR A 64 -12.37 10.14 -3.53
C THR A 64 -11.41 10.80 -4.50
N LEU A 65 -10.15 11.01 -4.12
CA LEU A 65 -9.12 11.35 -5.10
C LEU A 65 -9.09 10.22 -6.14
N PRO A 66 -9.36 10.49 -7.42
CA PRO A 66 -9.19 9.52 -8.48
C PRO A 66 -7.76 8.95 -8.44
N GLN A 67 -7.58 7.69 -8.80
CA GLN A 67 -6.25 7.04 -8.77
C GLN A 67 -5.19 7.84 -9.53
N ARG A 68 -5.58 8.47 -10.64
CA ARG A 68 -4.73 9.37 -11.41
C ARG A 68 -4.18 10.53 -10.56
N GLU A 69 -4.99 11.12 -9.69
CA GLU A 69 -4.57 12.22 -8.83
C GLU A 69 -3.63 11.75 -7.72
N ILE A 70 -3.85 10.54 -7.17
CA ILE A 70 -2.91 9.91 -6.23
C ILE A 70 -1.56 9.70 -6.90
N ASN A 71 -1.55 9.20 -8.15
CA ASN A 71 -0.34 9.00 -8.93
C ASN A 71 0.41 10.32 -9.16
N LEU A 72 -0.31 11.37 -9.57
CA LEU A 72 0.26 12.70 -9.79
C LEU A 72 0.85 13.30 -8.51
N LEU A 73 0.14 13.17 -7.37
CA LEU A 73 0.62 13.62 -6.07
C LEU A 73 1.95 12.93 -5.70
N MET A 74 2.02 11.60 -5.83
CA MET A 74 3.25 10.85 -5.56
C MET A 74 4.41 11.32 -6.44
N ILE A 75 4.17 11.48 -7.74
CA ILE A 75 5.16 11.96 -8.71
C ILE A 75 5.65 13.36 -8.32
N GLN A 76 4.74 14.28 -7.99
CA GLN A 76 5.07 15.65 -7.61
C GLN A 76 5.98 15.66 -6.37
N LYS A 77 5.60 14.96 -5.29
CA LYS A 77 6.40 14.92 -4.06
C LYS A 77 7.79 14.31 -4.29
N ALA A 78 7.89 13.28 -5.12
CA ALA A 78 9.19 12.71 -5.50
C ALA A 78 10.01 13.65 -6.38
N GLN A 79 9.41 14.45 -7.26
CA GLN A 79 10.11 15.46 -8.06
C GLN A 79 10.68 16.61 -7.20
N GLU A 80 10.06 16.91 -6.06
CA GLU A 80 10.61 17.81 -5.04
C GLU A 80 11.83 17.24 -4.30
N GLY A 81 12.24 16.00 -4.60
CA GLY A 81 13.40 15.35 -3.99
C GLY A 81 13.09 14.59 -2.70
N ARG A 82 11.80 14.48 -2.32
CA ARG A 82 11.38 13.88 -1.04
C ARG A 82 11.36 12.35 -1.08
N ILE A 83 11.56 11.74 0.08
CA ILE A 83 11.31 10.30 0.29
C ILE A 83 9.81 10.13 0.59
N VAL A 84 9.11 9.37 -0.24
CA VAL A 84 7.66 9.17 -0.11
C VAL A 84 7.35 7.73 0.26
N ALA A 85 6.61 7.52 1.34
CA ALA A 85 5.99 6.24 1.66
C ALA A 85 4.52 6.25 1.21
N ARG A 86 4.17 5.43 0.22
CA ARG A 86 2.78 5.13 -0.11
C ARG A 86 2.38 3.88 0.66
N LEU A 87 1.69 4.09 1.77
CA LEU A 87 1.25 3.02 2.65
C LEU A 87 -0.10 2.47 2.15
N LYS A 88 -0.16 1.15 1.94
CA LYS A 88 -1.32 0.44 1.39
C LYS A 88 -1.70 -0.71 2.31
N GLY A 89 -2.99 -0.87 2.60
CA GLY A 89 -3.47 -2.00 3.37
C GLY A 89 -3.13 -3.35 2.71
N GLY A 90 -2.74 -4.33 3.52
CA GLY A 90 -2.36 -5.67 3.06
C GLY A 90 -1.06 -5.67 2.26
N ASP A 91 -1.15 -6.14 1.01
CA ASP A 91 -0.04 -6.18 0.05
C ASP A 91 -0.32 -5.22 -1.12
N PRO A 92 0.67 -4.46 -1.63
CA PRO A 92 0.46 -3.50 -2.71
C PRO A 92 -0.15 -4.11 -3.99
N PHE A 93 0.15 -5.38 -4.28
CA PHE A 93 -0.16 -6.04 -5.55
C PHE A 93 -1.32 -7.04 -5.47
N ILE A 94 -1.88 -7.29 -4.28
CA ILE A 94 -3.10 -8.09 -4.13
C ILE A 94 -4.30 -7.14 -3.99
N PHE A 95 -5.03 -6.94 -5.09
CA PHE A 95 -6.21 -6.05 -5.19
C PHE A 95 -5.98 -4.60 -4.72
N GLY A 96 -4.71 -4.18 -4.57
CA GLY A 96 -4.34 -2.87 -4.05
C GLY A 96 -4.10 -1.81 -5.12
N ARG A 97 -4.18 -2.14 -6.42
CA ARG A 97 -3.82 -1.24 -7.55
C ARG A 97 -2.37 -0.75 -7.56
N GLY A 98 -1.48 -1.40 -6.80
CA GLY A 98 -0.06 -1.03 -6.78
C GLY A 98 0.62 -1.15 -8.16
N GLY A 99 0.11 -2.00 -9.05
CA GLY A 99 0.57 -2.09 -10.44
C GLY A 99 0.35 -0.80 -11.22
N GLU A 100 -0.87 -0.25 -11.18
CA GLU A 100 -1.21 1.03 -11.83
C GLU A 100 -0.36 2.19 -11.28
N GLU A 101 -0.14 2.20 -9.97
CA GLU A 101 0.75 3.17 -9.31
C GLU A 101 2.18 3.03 -9.85
N ALA A 102 2.74 1.81 -9.85
CA ALA A 102 4.09 1.52 -10.33
C ALA A 102 4.30 1.88 -11.82
N GLU A 103 3.31 1.59 -12.67
CA GLU A 103 3.35 1.96 -14.10
C GLU A 103 3.46 3.48 -14.28
N ALA A 104 2.65 4.26 -13.57
CA ALA A 104 2.69 5.72 -13.63
C ALA A 104 4.05 6.27 -13.16
N LEU A 105 4.63 5.69 -12.10
CA LEU A 105 5.95 6.08 -11.60
C LEU A 105 7.06 5.75 -12.61
N ALA A 106 7.00 4.58 -13.23
CA ALA A 106 7.94 4.16 -14.27
C ALA A 106 7.87 5.10 -15.49
N GLN A 107 6.67 5.43 -15.97
CA GLN A 107 6.45 6.36 -17.09
C GLN A 107 6.99 7.76 -16.79
N ALA A 108 6.87 8.23 -15.54
CA ALA A 108 7.42 9.52 -15.10
C ALA A 108 8.94 9.48 -14.79
N GLY A 109 9.57 8.32 -14.93
CA GLY A 109 10.99 8.09 -14.60
C GLY A 109 11.30 8.39 -13.13
N ILE A 110 10.37 8.10 -12.22
CA ILE A 110 10.54 8.28 -10.78
C ILE A 110 11.10 6.98 -10.18
N PRO A 111 12.20 7.02 -9.41
CA PRO A 111 12.69 5.84 -8.69
C PRO A 111 11.66 5.34 -7.68
N PHE A 112 11.39 4.04 -7.68
CA PHE A 112 10.50 3.42 -6.70
C PHE A 112 10.92 2.01 -6.30
N GLN A 113 10.40 1.53 -5.17
CA GLN A 113 10.48 0.13 -4.76
C GLN A 113 9.15 -0.37 -4.25
N ILE A 114 8.84 -1.63 -4.56
CA ILE A 114 7.73 -2.37 -3.97
C ILE A 114 8.22 -3.05 -2.69
N ILE A 115 7.53 -2.83 -1.59
CA ILE A 115 7.77 -3.50 -0.32
C ILE A 115 6.54 -4.37 -0.02
N PRO A 116 6.66 -5.70 -0.16
CA PRO A 116 5.53 -6.61 0.08
C PRO A 116 5.00 -6.51 1.51
N GLY A 117 3.73 -6.85 1.68
CA GLY A 117 3.06 -6.91 2.98
C GLY A 117 2.26 -8.19 3.17
N VAL A 118 1.83 -8.45 4.40
CA VAL A 118 0.95 -9.58 4.70
C VAL A 118 -0.46 -9.25 4.22
N THR A 119 -0.96 -9.94 3.20
CA THR A 119 -2.33 -9.73 2.71
C THR A 119 -3.39 -10.23 3.69
N SER A 120 -4.54 -9.53 3.76
CA SER A 120 -5.71 -9.95 4.53
C SER A 120 -6.23 -11.32 4.10
N ALA A 121 -6.02 -11.71 2.85
CA ALA A 121 -6.43 -13.00 2.33
C ALA A 121 -5.76 -14.18 3.05
N ILE A 122 -4.55 -13.98 3.60
CA ILE A 122 -3.82 -14.98 4.40
C ILE A 122 -4.02 -14.72 5.88
N ALA A 123 -3.90 -13.46 6.32
CA ALA A 123 -3.94 -13.13 7.74
C ALA A 123 -5.31 -13.34 8.38
N GLY A 124 -6.40 -12.97 7.70
CA GLY A 124 -7.75 -13.13 8.23
C GLY A 124 -8.04 -14.58 8.63
N PRO A 125 -7.89 -15.57 7.72
CA PRO A 125 -8.01 -16.98 8.03
C PRO A 125 -7.04 -17.45 9.12
N ALA A 126 -5.77 -17.03 9.08
CA ALA A 126 -4.78 -17.43 10.08
C ALA A 126 -5.17 -16.99 11.51
N TYR A 127 -5.64 -15.75 11.68
CA TYR A 127 -6.11 -15.22 12.96
C TYR A 127 -7.43 -15.87 13.42
N ALA A 128 -8.19 -16.44 12.49
CA ALA A 128 -9.37 -17.26 12.79
C ALA A 128 -9.04 -18.75 13.04
N GLY A 129 -7.77 -19.17 12.97
CA GLY A 129 -7.36 -20.56 13.13
C GLY A 129 -7.64 -21.45 11.91
N ILE A 130 -7.82 -20.86 10.72
CA ILE A 130 -8.17 -21.54 9.47
C ILE A 130 -6.95 -21.53 8.52
N PRO A 131 -6.24 -22.64 8.33
CA PRO A 131 -5.17 -22.71 7.34
C PRO A 131 -5.75 -22.76 5.93
N LEU A 132 -5.21 -21.94 5.02
CA LEU A 132 -5.66 -21.91 3.62
C LEU A 132 -5.29 -23.16 2.83
N THR A 133 -4.26 -23.87 3.26
CA THR A 133 -3.86 -25.15 2.68
C THR A 133 -3.63 -26.15 3.80
N HIS A 134 -3.96 -27.39 3.50
CA HIS A 134 -3.61 -28.53 4.32
C HIS A 134 -3.50 -29.73 3.39
N ARG A 135 -2.44 -30.53 3.57
CA ARG A 135 -2.03 -31.60 2.65
C ARG A 135 -3.14 -32.60 2.30
N GLU A 136 -4.13 -32.77 3.18
CA GLU A 136 -5.27 -33.68 3.00
C GLU A 136 -6.50 -33.03 2.35
N TYR A 137 -6.57 -31.69 2.28
CA TYR A 137 -7.78 -30.98 1.84
C TYR A 137 -7.61 -30.28 0.50
N THR A 138 -6.49 -29.59 0.26
CA THR A 138 -6.28 -28.87 -1.00
C THR A 138 -4.81 -28.65 -1.32
N SER A 139 -4.48 -28.70 -2.61
CA SER A 139 -3.20 -28.30 -3.17
C SER A 139 -3.26 -26.93 -3.88
N SER A 140 -4.41 -26.25 -3.85
CA SER A 140 -4.63 -24.98 -4.53
C SER A 140 -5.33 -23.96 -3.64
N VAL A 141 -5.01 -22.68 -3.89
CA VAL A 141 -5.65 -21.50 -3.26
C VAL A 141 -5.93 -20.50 -4.37
N ALA A 142 -7.10 -19.88 -4.35
CA ALA A 142 -7.47 -18.80 -5.25
C ALA A 142 -7.94 -17.59 -4.43
N PHE A 143 -7.44 -16.40 -4.75
CA PHE A 143 -7.95 -15.14 -4.25
C PHE A 143 -8.71 -14.46 -5.38
N ILE A 144 -9.97 -14.12 -5.13
CA ILE A 144 -10.89 -13.57 -6.13
C ILE A 144 -11.50 -12.31 -5.55
N THR A 145 -11.58 -11.24 -6.36
CA THR A 145 -12.31 -10.04 -5.97
C THR A 145 -13.81 -10.29 -6.16
N GLY A 146 -14.61 -10.04 -5.11
CA GLY A 146 -16.08 -10.05 -5.22
C GLY A 146 -16.65 -8.79 -5.88
N HIS A 147 -15.81 -7.79 -6.14
CA HIS A 147 -16.15 -6.56 -6.85
C HIS A 147 -15.30 -6.48 -8.11
N GLU A 148 -15.92 -6.73 -9.25
CA GLU A 148 -15.30 -6.56 -10.56
C GLU A 148 -15.84 -5.29 -11.23
N ASP A 149 -15.02 -4.68 -12.09
CA ASP A 149 -15.50 -3.63 -12.96
C ASP A 149 -16.62 -4.21 -13.84
N PRO A 150 -17.86 -3.69 -13.79
CA PRO A 150 -18.97 -4.21 -14.58
C PRO A 150 -18.73 -4.20 -16.09
N GLN A 151 -17.71 -3.46 -16.56
CA GLN A 151 -17.36 -3.31 -17.98
C GLN A 151 -16.21 -4.21 -18.43
N LYS A 152 -15.65 -5.04 -17.55
CA LYS A 152 -14.54 -5.93 -17.87
C LYS A 152 -15.06 -7.20 -18.53
N GLU A 153 -14.53 -7.55 -19.71
CA GLU A 153 -14.84 -8.77 -20.47
C GLU A 153 -14.24 -10.04 -19.83
#